data_AF-A0A941XS31-F1
#
_entry.id   AF-A0A941XS31-F1
#
_cell.length_a   1.000
_cell.length_b   1.000
_cell.length_c   1.000
_cell.angle_alpha   90.00
_cell.angle_beta   90.00
_cell.angle_gamma   90.00
#
_symmetry.space_group_name_H-M   'P 1'
#
loop_
_entity.id
_entity.type
_entity.pdbx_description
1 polymer ?
#
loop_
_entity_poly.entity_id
_entity_poly.type
_entity_poly.pdbx_seq_one_letter_code
_entity_poly.pdbx_strand_id
1 'polypeptide(L)'
;MKKLCHRVSIFLAFLLLLTIVVGIAATAHARACNHNWIWLLEVKYETTNSQEHIVSDIKHRECTICGTKDNWTIIGVELESHDKYSRDGGHVVGTQTHKWITLCGKNCGYSETQTYTCSGPPCVNPFSLTPETE
;
A
#
# COMPACT_ATOMS: atom_id res chain seq x y z
N MET A 1 -3.69 23.33 -58.06
CA MET A 1 -4.25 22.77 -56.80
C MET A 1 -4.00 21.27 -56.61
N LYS A 2 -4.09 20.41 -57.64
CA LYS A 2 -3.86 18.94 -57.49
C LYS A 2 -2.49 18.51 -56.90
N LYS A 3 -1.40 19.25 -57.18
CA LYS A 3 -0.05 18.92 -56.66
C LYS A 3 0.15 19.19 -55.16
N LEU A 4 -0.67 20.05 -54.55
CA LEU A 4 -0.57 20.39 -53.12
C LEU A 4 -1.24 19.32 -52.25
N CYS A 5 -2.45 18.87 -52.63
CA CYS A 5 -3.15 17.79 -51.92
C CYS A 5 -2.36 16.47 -51.95
N HIS A 6 -1.68 16.16 -53.06
CA HIS A 6 -0.88 14.94 -53.17
C HIS A 6 0.33 14.95 -52.22
N ARG A 7 1.00 16.11 -52.05
CA ARG A 7 2.12 16.26 -51.11
C ARG A 7 1.66 16.17 -49.65
N VAL A 8 0.49 16.72 -49.32
CA VAL A 8 -0.10 16.64 -47.98
C VAL A 8 -0.49 15.20 -47.63
N SER A 9 -1.08 14.44 -48.57
CA SER A 9 -1.40 13.03 -48.36
C SER A 9 -0.17 12.16 -48.15
N ILE A 10 0.92 12.39 -48.88
CA ILE A 10 2.19 11.66 -48.67
C ILE A 10 2.76 11.97 -47.28
N PHE A 11 2.73 13.24 -46.87
CA PHE A 11 3.25 13.65 -45.57
C PHE A 11 2.43 13.05 -44.41
N LEU A 12 1.10 13.03 -44.55
CA LEU A 12 0.20 12.39 -43.57
C LEU A 12 0.42 10.88 -43.49
N ALA A 13 0.58 10.19 -44.63
CA ALA A 13 0.88 8.76 -44.67
C ALA A 13 2.22 8.45 -43.98
N PHE A 14 3.23 9.31 -44.18
CA PHE A 14 4.54 9.17 -43.55
C PHE A 14 4.48 9.38 -42.04
N LEU A 15 3.74 10.38 -41.57
CA LEU A 15 3.51 10.60 -40.14
C LEU A 15 2.77 9.41 -39.50
N LEU A 16 1.78 8.85 -40.19
CA LEU A 16 1.03 7.69 -39.71
C LEU A 16 1.90 6.42 -39.66
N LEU A 17 2.80 6.24 -40.64
CA LEU A 17 3.79 5.16 -40.62
C LEU A 17 4.78 5.32 -39.46
N LEU A 18 5.24 6.54 -39.18
CA LEU A 18 6.14 6.81 -38.06
C LEU A 18 5.49 6.50 -36.71
N THR A 19 4.22 6.85 -36.50
CA THR A 19 3.52 6.53 -35.24
C THR A 19 3.32 5.03 -35.08
N ILE A 20 2.99 4.31 -36.16
CA ILE A 20 2.88 2.85 -36.16
C ILE A 20 4.23 2.19 -35.80
N VAL A 21 5.33 2.62 -36.43
CA VAL A 21 6.66 2.06 -36.17
C VAL A 21 7.11 2.30 -34.73
N VAL A 22 6.88 3.50 -34.18
CA VAL A 22 7.20 3.81 -32.77
C VAL A 22 6.36 2.94 -31.81
N GLY A 23 5.07 2.75 -32.10
CA GLY A 23 4.20 1.87 -31.30
C GLY A 23 4.65 0.39 -31.33
N ILE A 24 5.05 -0.11 -32.50
CA ILE A 24 5.55 -1.48 -32.64
C ILE A 24 6.91 -1.65 -31.95
N ALA A 25 7.81 -0.67 -32.06
CA ALA A 25 9.12 -0.72 -31.40
C ALA A 25 8.99 -0.74 -29.86
N ALA A 26 8.09 0.08 -29.29
CA ALA A 26 7.84 0.09 -27.85
C ALA A 26 7.31 -1.26 -27.33
N THR A 27 6.38 -1.87 -28.07
CA THR A 27 5.80 -3.18 -27.71
C THR A 27 6.79 -4.34 -27.90
N ALA A 28 7.66 -4.27 -28.90
CA ALA A 28 8.75 -5.23 -29.10
C ALA A 28 9.82 -5.12 -27.99
N HIS A 29 10.21 -3.91 -27.60
CA HIS A 29 11.15 -3.70 -26.48
C HIS A 29 10.60 -4.23 -25.15
N ALA A 30 9.31 -4.08 -24.87
CA ALA A 30 8.69 -4.65 -23.68
C ALA A 30 8.74 -6.19 -23.66
N ARG A 31 8.70 -6.85 -24.82
CA ARG A 31 8.80 -8.32 -24.95
C ARG A 31 10.23 -8.86 -25.04
N ALA A 32 11.18 -8.03 -25.45
CA ALA A 32 12.60 -8.39 -25.58
C ALA A 32 13.43 -8.06 -24.32
N CYS A 33 12.81 -7.50 -23.28
CA CYS A 33 13.48 -7.26 -22.01
C CYS A 33 13.98 -8.59 -21.43
N ASN A 34 15.29 -8.71 -21.19
CA ASN A 34 15.82 -9.81 -20.39
C ASN A 34 15.40 -9.58 -18.95
N HIS A 35 14.24 -10.11 -18.59
CA HIS A 35 13.62 -9.81 -17.31
C HIS A 35 14.49 -10.27 -16.14
N ASN A 36 14.83 -9.33 -15.26
CA ASN A 36 15.46 -9.63 -13.98
C ASN A 36 14.40 -9.63 -12.88
N TRP A 37 14.00 -10.82 -12.46
CA TRP A 37 12.87 -11.05 -11.55
C TRP A 37 13.30 -11.05 -10.10
N ILE A 38 12.52 -10.35 -9.27
CA ILE A 38 12.55 -10.49 -7.81
C ILE A 38 11.20 -10.97 -7.31
N TRP A 39 11.20 -11.72 -6.21
CA TRP A 39 9.98 -12.11 -5.52
C TRP A 39 9.59 -11.06 -4.50
N LEU A 40 8.35 -10.61 -4.56
CA LEU A 40 7.75 -9.65 -3.65
C LEU A 40 6.56 -10.28 -2.94
N LEU A 41 6.31 -9.78 -1.72
CA LEU A 41 5.14 -10.08 -0.93
C LEU A 41 4.27 -8.84 -0.88
N GLU A 42 3.02 -8.97 -1.29
CA GLU A 42 2.00 -7.93 -1.25
C GLU A 42 0.89 -8.39 -0.29
N VAL A 43 0.53 -7.56 0.68
CA VAL A 43 -0.59 -7.81 1.58
C VAL A 43 -1.82 -7.08 1.03
N LYS A 44 -2.92 -7.81 0.83
CA LYS A 44 -4.21 -7.24 0.42
C LYS A 44 -5.24 -7.38 1.51
N TYR A 45 -6.10 -6.37 1.60
CA TYR A 45 -7.20 -6.29 2.55
C TYR A 45 -8.51 -6.23 1.77
N GLU A 46 -9.44 -7.12 2.08
CA GLU A 46 -10.78 -7.14 1.50
C GLU A 46 -11.82 -7.08 2.61
N THR A 47 -12.57 -5.98 2.67
CA THR A 47 -13.61 -5.80 3.69
C THR A 47 -14.76 -6.77 3.43
N THR A 48 -15.07 -7.61 4.42
CA THR A 48 -16.22 -8.52 4.36
C THR A 48 -17.46 -7.85 4.92
N ASN A 49 -17.34 -7.20 6.08
CA ASN A 49 -18.39 -6.38 6.69
C ASN A 49 -17.77 -5.33 7.64
N SER A 50 -18.59 -4.67 8.46
CA SER A 50 -18.11 -3.63 9.39
C SER A 50 -17.27 -4.15 10.56
N GLN A 51 -17.30 -5.46 10.82
CA GLN A 51 -16.66 -6.11 11.97
C GLN A 51 -15.46 -6.99 11.58
N GLU A 52 -15.24 -7.27 10.31
CA GLU A 52 -14.14 -8.14 9.86
C GLU A 52 -13.69 -7.84 8.43
N HIS A 53 -12.45 -8.24 8.12
CA HIS A 53 -11.87 -8.21 6.79
C HIS A 53 -11.00 -9.43 6.54
N ILE A 54 -10.82 -9.78 5.27
CA ILE A 54 -9.90 -10.82 4.84
C ILE A 54 -8.54 -10.18 4.56
N VAL A 55 -7.50 -10.73 5.16
CA VAL A 55 -6.10 -10.41 4.86
C VAL A 55 -5.54 -11.51 3.97
N SER A 56 -5.00 -11.14 2.81
CA SER A 56 -4.39 -12.07 1.86
C SER A 56 -2.94 -11.71 1.61
N ASP A 57 -2.06 -12.68 1.84
CA ASP A 57 -0.66 -12.59 1.47
C ASP A 57 -0.49 -13.09 0.03
N ILE A 58 -0.05 -12.20 -0.85
CA ILE A 58 0.11 -12.48 -2.26
C ILE A 58 1.57 -12.38 -2.64
N LYS A 59 2.10 -13.50 -3.10
CA LYS A 59 3.44 -13.57 -3.66
C LYS A 59 3.35 -13.32 -5.16
N HIS A 60 4.12 -12.36 -5.65
CA HIS A 60 4.29 -12.14 -7.09
C HIS A 60 5.76 -11.93 -7.44
N ARG A 61 6.10 -12.10 -8.72
CA ARG A 61 7.41 -11.66 -9.22
C ARG A 61 7.26 -10.33 -9.95
N GLU A 62 8.24 -9.46 -9.78
CA GLU A 62 8.31 -8.18 -10.48
C GLU A 62 9.68 -8.05 -11.17
N CYS A 63 9.66 -7.57 -12.41
CA CYS A 63 10.88 -7.28 -13.13
C CYS A 63 11.45 -5.94 -12.65
N THR A 64 12.65 -5.98 -12.08
CA THR A 64 13.36 -4.78 -11.58
C THR A 64 13.71 -3.76 -12.66
N ILE A 65 13.68 -4.16 -13.94
CA ILE A 65 14.06 -3.31 -15.08
C ILE A 65 12.84 -2.56 -15.64
N CYS A 66 11.70 -3.24 -15.78
CA CYS A 66 10.53 -2.71 -16.50
C CYS A 66 9.24 -2.66 -15.67
N GLY A 67 9.26 -3.10 -14.41
CA GLY A 67 8.11 -3.11 -13.51
C GLY A 67 6.99 -4.09 -13.88
N THR A 68 7.19 -4.91 -14.92
CA THR A 68 6.22 -5.95 -15.29
C THR A 68 6.06 -6.93 -14.13
N LYS A 69 4.81 -7.17 -13.73
CA LYS A 69 4.44 -8.13 -12.69
C LYS A 69 3.87 -9.39 -13.32
N ASP A 70 4.20 -10.56 -12.76
CA ASP A 70 3.71 -11.86 -13.21
C ASP A 70 3.66 -12.87 -12.03
N ASN A 71 3.04 -14.03 -12.25
CA ASN A 71 2.86 -15.12 -11.29
C ASN A 71 2.30 -14.66 -9.94
N TRP A 72 1.01 -14.39 -9.90
CA TRP A 72 0.30 -14.06 -8.66
C TRP A 72 -0.13 -15.35 -7.96
N THR A 73 0.38 -15.57 -6.75
CA THR A 73 0.00 -16.72 -5.93
C THR A 73 -0.41 -16.24 -4.55
N ILE A 74 -1.64 -16.55 -4.16
CA ILE A 74 -2.10 -16.36 -2.78
C ILE A 74 -1.41 -17.45 -1.94
N ILE A 75 -0.63 -17.03 -0.94
CA ILE A 75 0.12 -17.93 -0.06
C ILE A 75 -0.42 -17.98 1.36
N GLY A 76 -1.30 -17.04 1.72
CA GLY A 76 -1.97 -16.99 3.02
C GLY A 76 -3.29 -16.23 2.89
N VAL A 77 -4.30 -16.70 3.62
CA VAL A 77 -5.61 -16.04 3.76
C VAL A 77 -6.03 -16.19 5.20
N GLU A 78 -6.31 -15.07 5.85
CA GLU A 78 -6.80 -15.00 7.22
C GLU A 78 -8.04 -14.12 7.28
N LEU A 79 -9.02 -14.54 8.06
CA LEU A 79 -10.16 -13.69 8.43
C LEU A 79 -9.81 -12.97 9.73
N GLU A 80 -9.78 -11.66 9.70
CA GLU A 80 -9.42 -10.85 10.85
C GLU A 80 -10.60 -10.02 11.35
N SER A 81 -10.92 -10.19 12.63
CA SER A 81 -11.94 -9.41 13.33
C SER A 81 -11.42 -8.03 13.72
N HIS A 82 -12.31 -7.05 13.77
CA HIS A 82 -12.07 -5.71 14.31
C HIS A 82 -12.11 -5.67 15.84
N ASP A 83 -11.68 -6.76 16.49
CA ASP A 83 -11.59 -6.80 17.94
C ASP A 83 -10.64 -5.70 18.42
N LYS A 84 -11.13 -4.90 19.36
CA LYS A 84 -10.36 -3.79 19.93
C LYS A 84 -9.70 -4.25 21.21
N TYR A 85 -8.40 -3.99 21.32
CA TYR A 85 -7.67 -4.16 22.56
C TYR A 85 -7.01 -2.84 22.93
N SER A 86 -7.00 -2.56 24.24
CA SER A 86 -6.37 -1.36 24.78
C SER A 86 -5.03 -1.73 25.39
N ARG A 87 -4.01 -0.92 25.11
CA ARG A 87 -2.72 -0.98 25.80
C ARG A 87 -2.49 0.32 26.56
N ASP A 88 -1.78 0.19 27.68
CA ASP A 88 -1.29 1.31 28.46
C ASP A 88 -0.31 2.13 27.62
N GLY A 89 -0.61 3.42 27.43
CA GLY A 89 0.22 4.39 26.72
C GLY A 89 1.04 5.28 27.67
N GLY A 90 0.93 5.09 28.97
CA GLY A 90 1.73 5.77 29.97
C GLY A 90 1.23 7.15 30.39
N HIS A 91 1.97 7.73 31.34
CA HIS A 91 1.72 9.08 31.83
C HIS A 91 2.24 10.13 30.85
N VAL A 92 1.43 11.17 30.61
CA VAL A 92 1.84 12.32 29.79
C VAL A 92 2.60 13.31 30.68
N VAL A 93 3.88 13.51 30.38
CA VAL A 93 4.78 14.35 31.20
C VAL A 93 4.30 15.80 31.24
N GLY A 94 4.28 16.40 32.43
CA GLY A 94 3.92 17.81 32.61
C GLY A 94 2.41 18.07 32.62
N THR A 95 1.58 17.04 32.49
CA THR A 95 0.12 17.13 32.64
C THR A 95 -0.35 16.24 33.79
N GLN A 96 -1.62 16.36 34.17
CA GLN A 96 -2.25 15.43 35.12
C GLN A 96 -3.04 14.36 34.36
N THR A 97 -2.50 13.82 33.27
CA THR A 97 -3.23 12.92 32.37
C THR A 97 -2.48 11.61 32.06
N HIS A 98 -3.24 10.58 31.68
CA HIS A 98 -2.75 9.26 31.32
C HIS A 98 -3.32 8.84 29.96
N LYS A 99 -2.49 8.17 29.14
CA LYS A 99 -2.79 7.83 27.76
C LYS A 99 -3.17 6.35 27.63
N TRP A 100 -4.22 6.09 26.86
CA TRP A 100 -4.62 4.76 26.43
C TRP A 100 -4.59 4.68 24.93
N ILE A 101 -4.01 3.60 24.41
CA ILE A 101 -3.96 3.34 22.97
C ILE A 101 -4.87 2.15 22.68
N THR A 102 -5.97 2.41 22.00
CA THR A 102 -6.86 1.37 21.47
C THR A 102 -6.41 0.99 20.09
N LEU A 103 -6.14 -0.30 19.89
CA LEU A 103 -5.72 -0.87 18.62
C LEU A 103 -6.86 -1.74 18.08
N CYS A 104 -7.08 -1.67 16.77
CA CYS A 104 -7.85 -2.70 16.07
C CYS A 104 -6.97 -3.95 15.89
N GLY A 105 -7.56 -5.06 15.44
CA GLY A 105 -6.87 -6.33 15.16
C GLY A 105 -5.45 -6.21 14.61
N LYS A 106 -4.64 -7.24 14.85
CA LYS A 106 -3.19 -7.26 14.64
C LYS A 106 -2.71 -6.67 13.30
N ASN A 107 -3.41 -6.91 12.20
CA ASN A 107 -2.99 -6.47 10.86
C ASN A 107 -3.83 -5.31 10.30
N CYS A 108 -4.87 -4.85 11.01
CA CYS A 108 -5.71 -3.72 10.59
C CYS A 108 -4.97 -2.37 10.62
N GLY A 109 -3.98 -2.23 11.53
CA GLY A 109 -3.16 -1.02 11.66
C GLY A 109 -3.88 0.22 12.20
N TYR A 110 -5.20 0.16 12.41
CA TYR A 110 -5.96 1.24 13.04
C TYR A 110 -5.57 1.37 14.52
N SER A 111 -5.30 2.60 14.94
CA SER A 111 -5.06 2.96 16.33
C SER A 111 -5.77 4.26 16.68
N GLU A 112 -6.32 4.32 17.89
CA GLU A 112 -6.87 5.53 18.50
C GLU A 112 -6.18 5.77 19.84
N THR A 113 -5.85 7.02 20.11
CA THR A 113 -5.26 7.44 21.38
C THR A 113 -6.26 8.26 22.15
N GLN A 114 -6.54 7.87 23.40
CA GLN A 114 -7.37 8.63 24.31
C GLN A 114 -6.55 9.05 25.53
N THR A 115 -6.83 10.25 26.05
CA THR A 115 -6.13 10.82 27.20
C THR A 115 -7.14 11.20 28.26
N TYR A 116 -6.95 10.69 29.49
CA TYR A 116 -7.86 10.97 30.61
C TYR A 116 -7.11 11.63 31.75
N THR A 117 -7.78 12.51 32.47
CA THR A 117 -7.25 13.08 33.72
C THR A 117 -7.06 11.96 34.74
N CYS A 118 -5.89 11.92 35.38
CA CYS A 118 -5.57 11.02 36.48
C CYS A 118 -5.32 11.85 37.76
N SER A 119 -5.44 11.27 38.95
CA SER A 119 -5.32 12.02 40.22
C SER A 119 -3.91 12.53 40.56
N GLY A 120 -2.96 12.43 39.62
CA GLY A 120 -1.55 12.79 39.78
C GLY A 120 -0.62 11.59 39.94
N PRO A 121 0.71 11.79 39.93
CA PRO A 121 1.66 10.69 40.01
C PRO A 121 1.68 9.99 41.38
N PRO A 122 1.80 8.64 41.42
CA PRO A 122 1.63 7.74 40.30
C PRO A 122 0.13 7.52 40.01
N CYS A 123 -0.27 7.61 38.73
CA CYS A 123 -1.66 7.42 38.33
C CYS A 123 -2.17 6.06 38.86
N VAL A 124 -3.35 6.07 39.49
CA VAL A 124 -3.93 4.91 40.15
C VAL A 124 -4.49 3.95 39.10
N ASN A 125 -3.62 3.10 38.55
CA ASN A 125 -3.92 1.94 37.71
C ASN A 125 -4.22 2.19 36.20
N PRO A 126 -3.53 1.49 35.29
CA PRO A 126 -2.27 0.79 35.51
C PRO A 126 -1.17 1.77 35.88
N PHE A 127 -0.38 1.38 36.87
CA PHE A 127 0.76 2.14 37.38
C PHE A 127 1.89 2.11 36.34
N SER A 128 1.71 2.78 35.20
CA SER A 128 2.83 3.02 34.30
C SER A 128 3.67 4.15 34.85
N LEU A 129 4.75 3.77 35.53
CA LEU A 129 5.88 4.65 35.88
C LEU A 129 6.80 4.89 34.68
N THR A 130 6.55 4.23 33.56
CA THR A 130 7.34 4.34 32.34
C THR A 130 6.80 5.50 31.49
N PRO A 131 7.57 6.59 31.31
CA PRO A 131 7.23 7.60 30.31
C PRO A 131 7.25 6.96 28.92
N GLU A 132 6.45 7.51 28.00
CA GLU A 132 6.53 7.14 26.58
C GLU A 132 7.99 7.32 26.12
N THR A 133 8.68 6.23 25.79
CA THR A 133 9.91 6.34 24.99
C THR A 133 9.47 6.56 23.55
N GLU A 134 9.77 7.75 23.03
CA GLU A 134 9.76 8.09 21.60
C GLU A 134 10.58 7.11 20.76
#